data_AF-A0A4Q4CZA9-F1
#
_entry.id   AF-A0A4Q4CZA9-F1
#
_cell.length_a   1.000
_cell.length_b   1.000
_cell.length_c   1.000
_cell.angle_alpha   90.00
_cell.angle_beta   90.00
_cell.angle_gamma   90.00
#
_symmetry.space_group_name_H-M   'P 1'
#
loop_
_entity.id
_entity.type
_entity.pdbx_description
1 polymer ?
#
loop_
_entity_poly.entity_id
_entity_poly.type
_entity_poly.pdbx_seq_one_letter_code
_entity_poly.pdbx_strand_id
1 'polypeptide(L)'
;AQGELYLTDVVAKAVAEGRPVGAHVLEDVWQTEGVNDRSQLARLGAELNRRTLEHWMREGVTIVDPTSTWIDSAVSLEPDVTVLPGTQLLGATSVSSGATIGPDTTLRNVEVGAGATVVRTHGSDALIGPDATVGPFAYLRPGTELGAGGKIGTFVETKNARIGDGAKVPHLSYVGDAEVGEGSNIGAGTIFANYDGVDKHRTVVGKHARTGSDNVFVAPVTIGDGAFTGAGTTVRDDVPPGALAVTAGEQRIIEGWVQRKRPDTASARAAAEANDEEPPR
;
A
#
# COMPACT_ATOMS: atom_id res chain seq x y z
N ALA A 1 6.09 -54.90 -0.76
CA ALA A 1 5.67 -54.28 -2.04
C ALA A 1 4.46 -53.41 -1.76
N GLN A 2 4.39 -52.20 -2.31
CA GLN A 2 3.24 -51.29 -2.09
C GLN A 2 1.99 -51.70 -2.89
N GLY A 3 2.08 -52.73 -3.74
CA GLY A 3 0.97 -53.20 -4.57
C GLY A 3 0.83 -52.47 -5.90
N GLU A 4 1.80 -51.62 -6.24
CA GLU A 4 1.81 -50.82 -7.47
C GLU A 4 2.72 -51.43 -8.55
N LEU A 5 2.50 -51.04 -9.80
CA LEU A 5 3.34 -51.38 -10.95
C LEU A 5 4.31 -50.22 -11.23
N TYR A 6 5.60 -50.43 -10.97
CA TYR A 6 6.59 -49.36 -11.08
C TYR A 6 7.13 -49.19 -12.50
N LEU A 7 7.05 -47.96 -13.02
CA LEU A 7 7.69 -47.59 -14.29
C LEU A 7 9.21 -47.87 -14.26
N THR A 8 9.85 -47.73 -13.11
CA THR A 8 11.29 -47.96 -12.93
C THR A 8 11.71 -49.41 -13.22
N ASP A 9 10.81 -50.39 -13.10
CA ASP A 9 11.11 -51.80 -13.37
C ASP A 9 11.39 -52.08 -14.86
N VAL A 10 10.94 -51.18 -15.76
CA VAL A 10 11.21 -51.26 -17.20
C VAL A 10 12.72 -51.23 -17.48
N VAL A 11 13.50 -50.49 -16.69
CA VAL A 11 14.95 -50.40 -16.86
C VAL A 11 15.62 -51.76 -16.64
N ALA A 12 15.29 -52.44 -15.55
CA ALA A 12 15.83 -53.77 -15.25
C ALA A 12 15.41 -54.81 -16.30
N LYS A 13 14.17 -54.73 -16.80
CA LYS A 13 13.67 -55.60 -17.87
C LYS A 13 14.40 -55.38 -19.19
N ALA A 14 14.66 -54.14 -19.57
CA ALA A 14 15.40 -53.83 -20.79
C ALA A 14 16.82 -54.41 -20.76
N VAL A 15 17.50 -54.32 -19.62
CA VAL A 15 18.82 -54.93 -19.42
C VAL A 15 18.76 -56.46 -19.54
N ALA A 16 17.76 -57.10 -18.91
CA ALA A 16 17.59 -58.56 -18.99
C ALA A 16 17.31 -59.07 -20.42
N GLU A 17 16.66 -58.26 -21.26
CA GLU A 17 16.43 -58.54 -22.68
C GLU A 17 17.63 -58.19 -23.59
N GLY A 18 18.77 -57.77 -23.03
CA GLY A 18 19.96 -57.39 -23.80
C GLY A 18 19.80 -56.09 -24.60
N ARG A 19 18.84 -55.23 -24.24
CA ARG A 19 18.62 -53.94 -24.90
C ARG A 19 19.59 -52.88 -24.34
N PRO A 20 19.99 -51.88 -25.16
CA PRO A 20 20.85 -50.80 -24.68
C PRO A 20 20.10 -49.90 -23.69
N VAL A 21 20.76 -49.57 -22.57
CA VAL A 21 20.30 -48.63 -21.55
C VAL A 21 21.43 -47.65 -21.26
N GLY A 22 21.14 -46.35 -21.22
CA GLY A 22 22.10 -45.29 -20.94
C GLY A 22 21.55 -44.28 -19.94
N ALA A 23 22.45 -43.65 -19.19
CA ALA A 23 22.12 -42.55 -18.28
C ALA A 23 22.65 -41.22 -18.84
N HIS A 24 21.88 -40.15 -18.67
CA HIS A 24 22.31 -38.78 -18.95
C HIS A 24 22.44 -38.05 -17.62
N VAL A 25 23.67 -37.63 -17.29
CA VAL A 25 23.98 -36.95 -16.03
C VAL A 25 23.74 -35.45 -16.21
N LEU A 26 23.01 -34.84 -15.28
CA LEU A 26 22.81 -33.40 -15.24
C LEU A 26 23.76 -32.75 -14.23
N GLU A 27 24.29 -31.59 -14.58
CA GLU A 27 25.11 -30.78 -13.66
C GLU A 27 24.23 -29.99 -12.68
N ASP A 28 23.10 -29.49 -13.14
CA ASP A 28 22.13 -28.73 -12.35
C ASP A 28 21.05 -29.67 -11.79
N VAL A 29 21.32 -30.18 -10.58
CA VAL A 29 20.43 -31.12 -9.88
C VAL A 29 19.01 -30.58 -9.71
N TRP A 30 18.84 -29.26 -9.63
CA TRP A 30 17.53 -28.62 -9.44
C TRP A 30 16.57 -28.82 -10.60
N GLN A 31 17.07 -29.18 -11.80
CA GLN A 31 16.23 -29.54 -12.94
C GLN A 31 15.49 -30.87 -12.77
N THR A 32 15.92 -31.71 -11.82
CA THR A 32 15.37 -33.04 -11.57
C THR A 32 14.81 -33.25 -10.17
N GLU A 33 14.98 -32.28 -9.27
CA GLU A 33 14.45 -32.36 -7.91
C GLU A 33 12.91 -32.36 -7.93
N GLY A 34 12.32 -33.32 -7.22
CA GLY A 34 10.87 -33.42 -7.02
C GLY A 34 10.42 -32.78 -5.70
N VAL A 35 9.10 -32.59 -5.56
CA VAL A 35 8.46 -32.13 -4.32
C VAL A 35 7.51 -33.21 -3.81
N ASN A 36 7.83 -33.78 -2.65
CA ASN A 36 7.00 -34.74 -1.94
C ASN A 36 6.44 -34.18 -0.63
N ASP A 37 7.02 -33.09 -0.11
CA ASP A 37 6.59 -32.43 1.11
C ASP A 37 6.80 -30.90 1.07
N ARG A 38 6.33 -30.20 2.11
CA ARG A 38 6.37 -28.73 2.18
C ARG A 38 7.79 -28.17 2.42
N SER A 39 8.69 -28.94 3.03
CA SER A 39 10.09 -28.54 3.20
C SER A 39 10.80 -28.54 1.86
N GLN A 40 10.58 -29.58 1.05
CA GLN A 40 11.07 -29.69 -0.32
C GLN A 40 10.49 -28.57 -1.21
N LEU A 41 9.19 -28.26 -1.07
CA LEU A 41 8.56 -27.14 -1.77
C LEU A 41 9.23 -25.80 -1.44
N ALA A 42 9.46 -25.51 -0.16
CA ALA A 42 10.10 -24.27 0.28
C ALA A 42 11.54 -24.18 -0.25
N ARG A 43 12.29 -25.29 -0.23
CA ARG A 43 13.66 -25.36 -0.75
C ARG A 43 13.71 -25.08 -2.26
N LEU A 44 12.81 -25.67 -3.04
CA LEU A 44 12.71 -25.43 -4.49
C LEU A 44 12.24 -24.00 -4.80
N GLY A 45 11.29 -23.46 -4.06
CA GLY A 45 10.85 -22.07 -4.19
C GLY A 45 11.96 -21.07 -3.91
N ALA A 46 12.79 -21.32 -2.89
CA ALA A 46 13.95 -20.48 -2.57
C ALA A 46 15.00 -20.48 -3.68
N GLU A 47 15.28 -21.63 -4.30
CA GLU A 47 16.21 -21.70 -5.44
C GLU A 47 15.67 -20.99 -6.68
N LEU A 48 14.37 -21.15 -6.99
CA LEU A 48 13.73 -20.43 -8.09
C LEU A 48 13.81 -18.91 -7.87
N ASN A 49 13.51 -18.45 -6.66
CA ASN A 49 13.61 -17.04 -6.31
C ASN A 49 15.07 -16.56 -6.44
N ARG A 50 16.05 -17.30 -5.90
CA ARG A 50 17.47 -16.96 -6.01
C ARG A 50 17.90 -16.72 -7.46
N ARG A 51 17.52 -17.61 -8.40
CA ARG A 51 17.81 -17.46 -9.83
C ARG A 51 17.10 -16.25 -10.45
N THR A 52 15.86 -16.00 -10.04
CA THR A 52 15.08 -14.83 -10.50
C THR A 52 15.73 -13.53 -10.06
N LEU A 53 16.14 -13.42 -8.80
CA LEU A 53 16.86 -12.25 -8.28
C LEU A 53 18.22 -12.06 -8.98
N GLU A 54 18.96 -13.16 -9.19
CA GLU A 54 20.25 -13.12 -9.90
C GLU A 54 20.11 -12.63 -11.34
N HIS A 55 19.04 -13.03 -12.04
CA HIS A 55 18.71 -12.50 -13.35
C HIS A 55 18.50 -10.98 -13.30
N TRP A 56 17.62 -10.48 -12.43
CA TRP A 56 17.35 -9.04 -12.35
C TRP A 56 18.58 -8.20 -11.95
N MET A 57 19.42 -8.72 -11.05
CA MET A 57 20.69 -8.06 -10.72
C MET A 57 21.63 -7.95 -11.91
N ARG A 58 21.64 -8.94 -12.83
CA ARG A 58 22.40 -8.87 -14.09
C ARG A 58 21.80 -7.89 -15.10
N GLU A 59 20.48 -7.69 -15.07
CA GLU A 59 19.76 -6.71 -15.90
C GLU A 59 19.88 -5.26 -15.37
N GLY A 60 20.60 -5.03 -14.27
CA GLY A 60 20.87 -3.69 -13.73
C GLY A 60 19.92 -3.25 -12.60
N VAL A 61 19.20 -4.18 -11.97
CA VAL A 61 18.38 -3.90 -10.78
C VAL A 61 19.24 -4.02 -9.52
N THR A 62 19.10 -3.06 -8.60
CA THR A 62 19.71 -3.16 -7.26
C THR A 62 18.75 -3.90 -6.32
N ILE A 63 19.10 -5.12 -5.91
CA ILE A 63 18.42 -5.84 -4.83
C ILE A 63 19.34 -5.83 -3.61
N VAL A 64 18.98 -5.05 -2.59
CA VAL A 64 19.85 -4.78 -1.42
C VAL A 64 20.07 -6.03 -0.57
N ASP A 65 19.01 -6.82 -0.35
CA ASP A 65 19.09 -8.08 0.39
C ASP A 65 18.32 -9.18 -0.35
N PRO A 66 19.01 -10.00 -1.16
CA PRO A 66 18.39 -11.11 -1.87
C PRO A 66 17.80 -12.19 -0.95
N THR A 67 18.22 -12.25 0.32
CA THR A 67 17.75 -13.29 1.25
C THR A 67 16.38 -12.99 1.86
N SER A 68 15.95 -11.73 1.82
CA SER A 68 14.64 -11.28 2.31
C SER A 68 13.72 -10.73 1.21
N THR A 69 14.12 -10.85 -0.06
CA THR A 69 13.35 -10.35 -1.21
C THR A 69 12.72 -11.51 -1.97
N TRP A 70 11.45 -11.39 -2.36
CA TRP A 70 10.73 -12.39 -3.14
C TRP A 70 10.12 -11.77 -4.39
N ILE A 71 10.36 -12.36 -5.56
CA ILE A 71 9.88 -11.86 -6.86
C ILE A 71 9.25 -13.01 -7.64
N ASP A 72 7.98 -12.86 -8.01
CA ASP A 72 7.28 -13.79 -8.89
C ASP A 72 7.82 -13.73 -10.33
N SER A 73 7.73 -14.83 -11.05
CA SER A 73 8.31 -14.97 -12.41
C SER A 73 7.68 -14.08 -13.48
N ALA A 74 6.49 -13.53 -13.24
CA ALA A 74 5.79 -12.62 -14.15
C ALA A 74 6.03 -11.14 -13.83
N VAL A 75 6.83 -10.84 -12.80
CA VAL A 75 7.24 -9.47 -12.48
C VAL A 75 8.20 -8.96 -13.55
N SER A 76 8.08 -7.68 -13.92
CA SER A 76 9.01 -7.01 -14.83
C SER A 76 9.63 -5.79 -14.16
N LEU A 77 10.97 -5.71 -14.18
CA LEU A 77 11.72 -4.58 -13.63
C LEU A 77 12.56 -3.93 -14.72
N GLU A 78 12.60 -2.61 -14.75
CA GLU A 78 13.53 -1.87 -15.59
C GLU A 78 14.90 -1.69 -14.88
N PRO A 79 15.98 -1.40 -15.63
CA PRO A 79 17.27 -1.05 -15.04
C PRO A 79 17.17 0.16 -14.09
N ASP A 80 18.08 0.23 -13.11
CA ASP A 80 18.13 1.26 -12.07
C ASP A 80 16.97 1.25 -11.05
N VAL A 81 16.12 0.22 -11.06
CA VAL A 81 15.18 -0.05 -9.95
C VAL A 81 15.97 -0.47 -8.70
N THR A 82 15.56 0.05 -7.54
CA THR A 82 16.10 -0.35 -6.23
C THR A 82 15.03 -1.07 -5.40
N VAL A 83 15.34 -2.29 -4.96
CA VAL A 83 14.50 -3.12 -4.09
C VAL A 83 15.18 -3.26 -2.73
N LEU A 84 14.52 -2.75 -1.70
CA LEU A 84 14.97 -2.76 -0.31
C LEU A 84 14.52 -4.03 0.43
N PRO A 85 15.14 -4.38 1.59
CA PRO A 85 14.90 -5.63 2.29
C PRO A 85 13.44 -5.87 2.69
N GLY A 86 13.04 -7.14 2.81
CA GLY A 86 11.69 -7.54 3.22
C GLY A 86 10.62 -7.29 2.16
N THR A 87 10.99 -7.14 0.89
CA THR A 87 10.07 -6.80 -0.20
C THR A 87 9.59 -8.02 -0.96
N GLN A 88 8.31 -8.04 -1.31
CA GLN A 88 7.63 -9.07 -2.10
C GLN A 88 6.96 -8.43 -3.31
N LEU A 89 7.42 -8.75 -4.52
CA LEU A 89 6.80 -8.34 -5.78
C LEU A 89 6.11 -9.55 -6.40
N LEU A 90 4.78 -9.49 -6.53
CA LEU A 90 3.94 -10.64 -6.81
C LEU A 90 3.08 -10.43 -8.06
N GLY A 91 2.61 -11.53 -8.66
CA GLY A 91 1.77 -11.52 -9.85
C GLY A 91 2.46 -10.83 -11.03
N ALA A 92 1.74 -9.95 -11.72
CA ALA A 92 2.23 -9.18 -12.87
C ALA A 92 2.66 -7.75 -12.45
N THR A 93 3.33 -7.60 -11.32
CA THR A 93 3.84 -6.28 -10.86
C THR A 93 4.91 -5.78 -11.83
N SER A 94 4.85 -4.50 -12.21
CA SER A 94 5.85 -3.85 -13.06
C SER A 94 6.44 -2.63 -12.35
N VAL A 95 7.76 -2.42 -12.48
CA VAL A 95 8.45 -1.31 -11.84
C VAL A 95 9.37 -0.63 -12.86
N SER A 96 9.13 0.66 -13.08
CA SER A 96 9.88 1.46 -14.05
C SER A 96 11.18 2.01 -13.44
N SER A 97 12.09 2.45 -14.31
CA SER A 97 13.44 2.87 -13.97
C SER A 97 13.50 3.98 -12.90
N GLY A 98 14.51 3.90 -12.03
CA GLY A 98 14.75 4.87 -10.94
C GLY A 98 13.78 4.75 -9.75
N ALA A 99 12.78 3.87 -9.80
CA ALA A 99 11.88 3.66 -8.67
C ALA A 99 12.57 2.92 -7.52
N THR A 100 12.14 3.22 -6.29
CA THR A 100 12.61 2.56 -5.07
C THR A 100 11.45 1.91 -4.33
N ILE A 101 11.54 0.59 -4.12
CA ILE A 101 10.51 -0.22 -3.47
C ILE A 101 11.05 -0.79 -2.14
N GLY A 102 10.24 -0.68 -1.09
CA GLY A 102 10.55 -1.19 0.24
C GLY A 102 11.12 -0.14 1.21
N PRO A 103 11.62 -0.56 2.37
CA PRO A 103 11.56 -1.94 2.87
C PRO A 103 10.13 -2.38 3.22
N ASP A 104 9.97 -3.65 3.57
CA ASP A 104 8.75 -4.26 4.12
C ASP A 104 7.49 -3.97 3.27
N THR A 105 7.62 -4.13 1.95
CA THR A 105 6.58 -3.80 0.98
C THR A 105 6.11 -5.05 0.26
N THR A 106 4.79 -5.17 0.08
CA THR A 106 4.17 -6.27 -0.66
C THR A 106 3.27 -5.70 -1.73
N LEU A 107 3.62 -5.93 -3.00
CA LEU A 107 2.86 -5.44 -4.15
C LEU A 107 2.43 -6.63 -5.02
N ARG A 108 1.15 -6.69 -5.40
CA ARG A 108 0.60 -7.71 -6.31
C ARG A 108 -0.13 -7.06 -7.47
N ASN A 109 0.31 -7.32 -8.70
CA ASN A 109 -0.25 -6.68 -9.90
C ASN A 109 -0.28 -5.14 -9.78
N VAL A 110 0.80 -4.55 -9.30
CA VAL A 110 0.92 -3.09 -9.19
C VAL A 110 1.84 -2.57 -10.27
N GLU A 111 1.43 -1.50 -10.94
CA GLU A 111 2.26 -0.77 -11.89
C GLU A 111 2.89 0.42 -11.19
N VAL A 112 4.22 0.48 -11.15
CA VAL A 112 4.98 1.56 -10.50
C VAL A 112 5.76 2.35 -11.54
N GLY A 113 5.45 3.64 -11.64
CA GLY A 113 6.07 4.59 -12.55
C GLY A 113 7.49 4.99 -12.17
N ALA A 114 8.19 5.62 -13.11
CA ALA A 114 9.59 5.99 -12.98
C ALA A 114 9.82 6.94 -11.80
N GLY A 115 10.93 6.76 -11.07
CA GLY A 115 11.29 7.61 -9.93
C GLY A 115 10.36 7.52 -8.71
N ALA A 116 9.31 6.70 -8.75
CA ALA A 116 8.38 6.57 -7.63
C ALA A 116 9.04 5.90 -6.41
N THR A 117 8.59 6.27 -5.22
CA THR A 117 9.05 5.67 -3.96
C THR A 117 7.90 5.02 -3.22
N VAL A 118 8.01 3.72 -2.95
CA VAL A 118 6.96 2.93 -2.28
C VAL A 118 7.55 2.24 -1.05
N VAL A 119 7.19 2.71 0.14
CA VAL A 119 7.81 2.27 1.40
C VAL A 119 6.77 1.63 2.31
N ARG A 120 7.11 0.53 3.00
CA ARG A 120 6.26 -0.13 4.01
C ARG A 120 4.78 -0.21 3.61
N THR A 121 4.51 -0.61 2.37
CA THR A 121 3.18 -0.54 1.76
C THR A 121 2.68 -1.93 1.43
N HIS A 122 1.39 -2.18 1.66
CA HIS A 122 0.70 -3.34 1.12
C HIS A 122 -0.18 -2.87 -0.04
N GLY A 123 -0.09 -3.49 -1.21
CA GLY A 123 -0.77 -3.02 -2.41
C GLY A 123 -1.18 -4.13 -3.35
N SER A 124 -2.37 -4.00 -3.96
CA SER A 124 -2.83 -4.92 -5.00
C SER A 124 -3.68 -4.23 -6.07
N ASP A 125 -3.46 -4.60 -7.33
CA ASP A 125 -4.24 -4.16 -8.51
C ASP A 125 -4.40 -2.62 -8.56
N ALA A 126 -3.24 -1.93 -8.57
CA ALA A 126 -3.14 -0.49 -8.44
C ALA A 126 -2.09 0.11 -9.39
N LEU A 127 -2.24 1.39 -9.69
CA LEU A 127 -1.30 2.18 -10.49
C LEU A 127 -0.70 3.29 -9.63
N ILE A 128 0.62 3.40 -9.66
CA ILE A 128 1.41 4.44 -8.98
C ILE A 128 2.17 5.20 -10.07
N GLY A 129 1.83 6.47 -10.26
CA GLY A 129 2.41 7.33 -11.29
C GLY A 129 3.88 7.68 -11.05
N PRO A 130 4.55 8.29 -12.05
CA PRO A 130 5.95 8.68 -11.95
C PRO A 130 6.16 9.71 -10.82
N ASP A 131 7.31 9.65 -10.18
CA ASP A 131 7.72 10.52 -9.07
C ASP A 131 6.74 10.54 -7.86
N ALA A 132 5.79 9.61 -7.81
CA ALA A 132 4.82 9.52 -6.72
C ALA A 132 5.46 8.95 -5.45
N THR A 133 4.90 9.31 -4.29
CA THR A 133 5.37 8.81 -2.99
C THR A 133 4.25 8.09 -2.23
N VAL A 134 4.50 6.82 -1.90
CA VAL A 134 3.55 5.96 -1.21
C VAL A 134 4.14 5.41 0.09
N GLY A 135 3.36 5.52 1.17
CA GLY A 135 3.71 5.05 2.51
C GLY A 135 4.54 6.05 3.33
N PRO A 136 5.14 5.59 4.45
CA PRO A 136 5.07 4.22 4.99
C PRO A 136 3.67 3.85 5.50
N PHE A 137 3.38 2.56 5.71
CA PHE A 137 2.12 2.08 6.30
C PHE A 137 0.86 2.47 5.50
N ALA A 138 0.96 2.49 4.17
CA ALA A 138 -0.18 2.66 3.28
C ALA A 138 -0.77 1.31 2.88
N TYR A 139 -2.08 1.29 2.61
CA TYR A 139 -2.78 0.13 2.06
C TYR A 139 -3.50 0.51 0.75
N LEU A 140 -3.02 -0.02 -0.36
CA LEU A 140 -3.63 0.20 -1.68
C LEU A 140 -4.48 -1.00 -2.07
N ARG A 141 -5.78 -0.79 -2.21
CA ARG A 141 -6.72 -1.83 -2.65
C ARG A 141 -7.02 -1.68 -4.14
N PRO A 142 -7.64 -2.71 -4.77
CA PRO A 142 -7.90 -2.70 -6.19
C PRO A 142 -8.60 -1.44 -6.70
N GLY A 143 -8.18 -0.99 -7.88
CA GLY A 143 -8.69 0.22 -8.54
C GLY A 143 -8.15 1.52 -7.95
N THR A 144 -7.05 1.46 -7.20
CA THR A 144 -6.32 2.67 -6.79
C THR A 144 -5.44 3.15 -7.93
N GLU A 145 -5.57 4.42 -8.31
CA GLU A 145 -4.75 5.09 -9.31
C GLU A 145 -4.20 6.37 -8.69
N LEU A 146 -2.88 6.48 -8.59
CA LEU A 146 -2.17 7.67 -8.10
C LEU A 146 -1.44 8.32 -9.28
N GLY A 147 -1.72 9.60 -9.54
CA GLY A 147 -1.10 10.39 -10.60
C GLY A 147 0.36 10.75 -10.32
N ALA A 148 0.97 11.41 -11.30
CA ALA A 148 2.37 11.83 -11.25
C ALA A 148 2.64 12.77 -10.06
N GLY A 149 3.73 12.55 -9.31
CA GLY A 149 4.08 13.34 -8.13
C GLY A 149 3.05 13.31 -7.00
N GLY A 150 2.07 12.40 -7.07
CA GLY A 150 1.03 12.23 -6.06
C GLY A 150 1.58 11.68 -4.74
N LYS A 151 0.80 11.81 -3.67
CA LYS A 151 1.18 11.29 -2.34
C LYS A 151 0.04 10.51 -1.67
N ILE A 152 0.33 9.27 -1.32
CA ILE A 152 -0.44 8.49 -0.35
C ILE A 152 0.48 8.24 0.83
N GLY A 153 0.24 8.91 1.95
CA GLY A 153 1.15 8.87 3.10
C GLY A 153 0.76 7.86 4.16
N THR A 154 1.08 8.21 5.41
CA THR A 154 1.09 7.26 6.51
C THR A 154 -0.31 6.91 7.00
N PHE A 155 -0.59 5.60 7.15
CA PHE A 155 -1.87 5.08 7.60
C PHE A 155 -3.04 5.53 6.71
N VAL A 156 -2.80 5.51 5.40
CA VAL A 156 -3.83 5.82 4.40
C VAL A 156 -4.25 4.54 3.69
N GLU A 157 -5.55 4.28 3.66
CA GLU A 157 -6.15 3.22 2.86
C GLU A 157 -6.88 3.83 1.65
N THR A 158 -6.67 3.25 0.47
CA THR A 158 -7.32 3.66 -0.78
C THR A 158 -7.97 2.46 -1.47
N LYS A 159 -9.12 2.67 -2.11
CA LYS A 159 -9.84 1.64 -2.87
C LYS A 159 -10.70 2.26 -3.96
N ASN A 160 -10.62 1.76 -5.19
CA ASN A 160 -11.41 2.28 -6.31
C ASN A 160 -11.38 3.82 -6.37
N ALA A 161 -10.18 4.39 -6.25
CA ALA A 161 -9.94 5.81 -6.03
C ALA A 161 -8.93 6.32 -7.07
N ARG A 162 -9.30 7.38 -7.78
CA ARG A 162 -8.41 8.13 -8.67
C ARG A 162 -7.90 9.36 -7.96
N ILE A 163 -6.60 9.46 -7.74
CA ILE A 163 -5.94 10.60 -7.09
C ILE A 163 -5.04 11.24 -8.13
N GLY A 164 -5.41 12.42 -8.60
CA GLY A 164 -4.75 13.10 -9.72
C GLY A 164 -3.33 13.57 -9.43
N ASP A 165 -2.68 14.10 -10.46
CA ASP A 165 -1.28 14.54 -10.41
C ASP A 165 -1.05 15.57 -9.28
N GLY A 166 0.04 15.40 -8.54
CA GLY A 166 0.42 16.27 -7.42
C GLY A 166 -0.56 16.30 -6.24
N ALA A 167 -1.67 15.54 -6.29
CA ALA A 167 -2.64 15.48 -5.21
C ALA A 167 -2.10 14.66 -4.03
N LYS A 168 -2.52 15.04 -2.82
CA LYS A 168 -1.95 14.50 -1.58
C LYS A 168 -3.04 14.03 -0.63
N VAL A 169 -2.89 12.80 -0.16
CA VAL A 169 -3.60 12.20 0.98
C VAL A 169 -2.53 11.76 1.97
N PRO A 170 -2.03 12.67 2.84
CA PRO A 170 -0.77 12.46 3.51
C PRO A 170 -0.89 11.62 4.81
N HIS A 171 -2.04 11.60 5.49
CA HIS A 171 -2.13 10.95 6.80
C HIS A 171 -3.53 10.41 7.13
N LEU A 172 -3.59 9.24 7.77
CA LEU A 172 -4.73 8.75 8.58
C LEU A 172 -6.09 8.86 7.87
N SER A 173 -6.17 8.47 6.61
CA SER A 173 -7.38 8.71 5.80
C SER A 173 -7.85 7.45 5.09
N TYR A 174 -9.16 7.33 4.90
CA TYR A 174 -9.75 6.32 4.04
C TYR A 174 -10.36 7.00 2.81
N VAL A 175 -9.90 6.60 1.62
CA VAL A 175 -10.39 7.11 0.32
C VAL A 175 -10.96 5.96 -0.48
N GLY A 176 -12.26 5.74 -0.34
CA GLY A 176 -13.01 4.70 -1.05
C GLY A 176 -13.95 5.28 -2.09
N ASP A 177 -13.97 4.70 -3.30
CA ASP A 177 -14.92 5.04 -4.36
C ASP A 177 -14.92 6.57 -4.63
N ALA A 178 -13.78 7.11 -5.06
CA ALA A 178 -13.58 8.56 -5.13
C ALA A 178 -12.77 9.02 -6.35
N GLU A 179 -12.90 10.31 -6.66
CA GLU A 179 -11.99 11.05 -7.54
C GLU A 179 -11.47 12.27 -6.79
N VAL A 180 -10.15 12.43 -6.74
CA VAL A 180 -9.47 13.58 -6.14
C VAL A 180 -8.68 14.27 -7.24
N GLY A 181 -9.06 15.51 -7.54
CA GLY A 181 -8.48 16.30 -8.62
C GLY A 181 -7.01 16.64 -8.38
N GLU A 182 -6.36 17.00 -9.47
CA GLU A 182 -4.96 17.46 -9.51
C GLU A 182 -4.65 18.50 -8.43
N GLY A 183 -3.50 18.35 -7.80
CA GLY A 183 -2.94 19.32 -6.87
C GLY A 183 -3.76 19.55 -5.61
N SER A 184 -4.79 18.75 -5.34
CA SER A 184 -5.63 18.81 -4.15
C SER A 184 -4.93 18.24 -2.92
N ASN A 185 -5.35 18.65 -1.73
CA ASN A 185 -4.77 18.18 -0.47
C ASN A 185 -5.92 17.78 0.47
N ILE A 186 -5.93 16.52 0.83
CA ILE A 186 -6.87 15.93 1.76
C ILE A 186 -6.27 16.00 3.16
N GLY A 187 -6.92 16.74 4.06
CA GLY A 187 -6.48 16.88 5.45
C GLY A 187 -6.42 15.55 6.19
N ALA A 188 -5.55 15.46 7.19
CA ALA A 188 -5.34 14.25 7.98
C ALA A 188 -6.64 13.81 8.68
N GLY A 189 -6.90 12.51 8.79
CA GLY A 189 -8.11 12.01 9.46
C GLY A 189 -9.37 12.05 8.59
N THR A 190 -9.25 12.34 7.29
CA THR A 190 -10.43 12.48 6.43
C THR A 190 -10.98 11.11 6.03
N ILE A 191 -12.30 10.94 6.15
CA ILE A 191 -13.02 9.72 5.76
C ILE A 191 -13.98 10.02 4.60
N PHE A 192 -13.83 9.26 3.52
CA PHE A 192 -14.77 9.22 2.41
C PHE A 192 -15.84 8.16 2.72
N ALA A 193 -16.95 8.59 3.32
CA ALA A 193 -18.03 7.70 3.74
C ALA A 193 -18.89 7.32 2.52
N ASN A 194 -18.53 6.20 1.90
CA ASN A 194 -19.03 5.75 0.59
C ASN A 194 -20.14 4.70 0.65
N TYR A 195 -20.53 4.18 1.81
CA TYR A 195 -21.47 3.06 1.93
C TYR A 195 -22.65 3.41 2.84
N ASP A 196 -23.88 3.21 2.36
CA ASP A 196 -25.12 3.55 3.07
C ASP A 196 -25.76 2.35 3.82
N GLY A 197 -25.14 1.17 3.73
CA GLY A 197 -25.70 -0.09 4.23
C GLY A 197 -26.22 -1.03 3.14
N VAL A 198 -26.31 -0.55 1.89
CA VAL A 198 -26.76 -1.33 0.72
C VAL A 198 -25.86 -1.04 -0.48
N ASP A 199 -25.79 0.22 -0.89
CA ASP A 199 -25.10 0.68 -2.09
C ASP A 199 -23.85 1.50 -1.77
N LYS A 200 -22.99 1.61 -2.77
CA LYS A 200 -21.79 2.46 -2.72
C LYS A 200 -21.94 3.67 -3.60
N HIS A 201 -21.54 4.80 -3.06
CA HIS A 201 -21.67 6.11 -3.68
C HIS A 201 -20.31 6.75 -3.86
N ARG A 202 -20.23 7.65 -4.84
CA ARG A 202 -18.97 8.27 -5.25
C ARG A 202 -18.81 9.67 -4.67
N THR A 203 -17.60 9.97 -4.18
CA THR A 203 -17.22 11.34 -3.80
C THR A 203 -16.29 11.92 -4.86
N VAL A 204 -16.54 13.17 -5.26
CA VAL A 204 -15.67 13.91 -6.18
C VAL A 204 -15.08 15.11 -5.46
N VAL A 205 -13.75 15.23 -5.47
CA VAL A 205 -13.02 16.40 -5.00
C VAL A 205 -12.35 17.04 -6.20
N GLY A 206 -12.66 18.30 -6.44
CA GLY A 206 -12.15 19.08 -7.57
C GLY A 206 -10.64 19.34 -7.48
N LYS A 207 -10.12 20.05 -8.47
CA LYS A 207 -8.71 20.44 -8.56
C LYS A 207 -8.35 21.49 -7.54
N HIS A 208 -7.13 21.43 -7.02
CA HIS A 208 -6.59 22.40 -6.06
C HIS A 208 -7.45 22.64 -4.81
N ALA A 209 -8.34 21.72 -4.47
CA ALA A 209 -9.12 21.78 -3.24
C ALA A 209 -8.23 21.54 -2.01
N ARG A 210 -8.66 22.07 -0.87
CA ARG A 210 -7.92 21.98 0.40
C ARG A 210 -8.88 21.62 1.51
N THR A 211 -8.86 20.37 1.96
CA THR A 211 -9.76 19.92 3.02
C THR A 211 -9.06 20.01 4.36
N GLY A 212 -9.77 20.48 5.38
CA GLY A 212 -9.27 20.50 6.75
C GLY A 212 -9.05 19.08 7.30
N SER A 213 -8.41 18.98 8.46
CA SER A 213 -8.29 17.70 9.15
C SER A 213 -9.65 17.20 9.67
N ASP A 214 -9.77 15.89 9.89
CA ASP A 214 -10.91 15.24 10.55
C ASP A 214 -12.25 15.51 9.85
N ASN A 215 -12.23 15.52 8.52
CA ASN A 215 -13.43 15.68 7.72
C ASN A 215 -14.13 14.34 7.47
N VAL A 216 -15.44 14.38 7.29
CA VAL A 216 -16.20 13.25 6.75
C VAL A 216 -16.96 13.72 5.51
N PHE A 217 -16.70 13.08 4.37
CA PHE A 217 -17.44 13.31 3.12
C PHE A 217 -18.49 12.22 2.96
N VAL A 218 -19.76 12.57 3.16
CA VAL A 218 -20.87 11.63 3.05
C VAL A 218 -21.25 11.54 1.58
N ALA A 219 -20.87 10.45 0.91
CA ALA A 219 -21.16 10.25 -0.50
C ALA A 219 -22.66 9.95 -0.72
N PRO A 220 -23.23 10.32 -1.89
CA PRO A 220 -22.57 11.04 -2.98
C PRO A 220 -22.42 12.53 -2.68
N VAL A 221 -21.24 13.09 -2.93
CA VAL A 221 -20.98 14.53 -2.74
C VAL A 221 -19.84 15.02 -3.63
N THR A 222 -19.95 16.27 -4.07
CA THR A 222 -18.95 16.98 -4.87
C THR A 222 -18.38 18.17 -4.11
N ILE A 223 -17.06 18.23 -3.97
CA ILE A 223 -16.31 19.39 -3.49
C ILE A 223 -15.69 20.06 -4.70
N GLY A 224 -16.10 21.28 -5.02
CA GLY A 224 -15.69 21.98 -6.25
C GLY A 224 -14.21 22.38 -6.30
N ASP A 225 -13.77 22.79 -7.49
CA ASP A 225 -12.40 23.26 -7.72
C ASP A 225 -12.03 24.44 -6.81
N GLY A 226 -10.84 24.39 -6.22
CA GLY A 226 -10.32 25.42 -5.32
C GLY A 226 -11.14 25.58 -4.03
N ALA A 227 -12.10 24.70 -3.74
CA ALA A 227 -12.89 24.77 -2.53
C ALA A 227 -12.08 24.36 -1.30
N PHE A 228 -12.52 24.85 -0.15
CA PHE A 228 -11.94 24.57 1.15
C PHE A 228 -12.97 23.93 2.08
N THR A 229 -12.50 23.12 3.02
CA THR A 229 -13.30 22.71 4.18
C THR A 229 -12.59 23.09 5.48
N GLY A 230 -13.36 23.49 6.49
CA GLY A 230 -12.82 23.65 7.84
C GLY A 230 -12.50 22.29 8.46
N ALA A 231 -11.67 22.29 9.50
CA ALA A 231 -11.41 21.08 10.29
C ALA A 231 -12.70 20.58 10.98
N GLY A 232 -12.86 19.26 11.12
CA GLY A 232 -14.03 18.66 11.77
C GLY A 232 -15.33 18.79 10.98
N THR A 233 -15.26 19.06 9.67
CA THR A 233 -16.46 19.31 8.86
C THR A 233 -17.06 17.99 8.35
N THR A 234 -18.37 17.83 8.52
CA THR A 234 -19.14 16.75 7.89
C THR A 234 -19.85 17.30 6.67
N VAL A 235 -19.31 17.03 5.48
CA VAL A 235 -19.85 17.50 4.21
C VAL A 235 -20.95 16.53 3.76
N ARG A 236 -22.17 17.03 3.64
CA ARG A 236 -23.37 16.26 3.21
C ARG A 236 -23.99 16.79 1.93
N ASP A 237 -23.64 18.01 1.55
CA ASP A 237 -24.16 18.72 0.39
C ASP A 237 -22.96 19.19 -0.45
N ASP A 238 -23.18 19.35 -1.76
CA ASP A 238 -22.15 19.80 -2.67
C ASP A 238 -21.57 21.16 -2.24
N VAL A 239 -20.25 21.28 -2.34
CA VAL A 239 -19.51 22.51 -2.04
C VAL A 239 -19.16 23.20 -3.35
N PRO A 240 -19.66 24.42 -3.62
CA PRO A 240 -19.34 25.12 -4.86
C PRO A 240 -17.83 25.41 -5.01
N PRO A 241 -17.34 25.57 -6.25
CA PRO A 241 -15.96 26.00 -6.49
C PRO A 241 -15.59 27.28 -5.72
N GLY A 242 -14.39 27.29 -5.13
CA GLY A 242 -13.87 28.41 -4.34
C GLY A 242 -14.57 28.67 -3.00
N ALA A 243 -15.61 27.91 -2.66
CA ALA A 243 -16.33 28.09 -1.41
C ALA A 243 -15.59 27.45 -0.22
N LEU A 244 -15.95 27.88 1.00
CA LEU A 244 -15.54 27.25 2.25
C LEU A 244 -16.75 26.53 2.86
N ALA A 245 -16.63 25.22 3.07
CA ALA A 245 -17.61 24.44 3.83
C ALA A 245 -17.17 24.29 5.29
N VAL A 246 -18.06 24.63 6.22
CA VAL A 246 -17.87 24.46 7.67
C VAL A 246 -19.15 23.97 8.32
N THR A 247 -19.06 22.99 9.21
CA THR A 247 -20.19 22.54 10.04
C THR A 247 -19.94 22.65 11.53
N ALA A 248 -18.76 23.12 11.94
CA ALA A 248 -18.43 23.33 13.35
C ALA A 248 -19.25 24.49 13.91
N GLY A 249 -19.92 24.26 15.06
CA GLY A 249 -20.54 25.34 15.83
C GLY A 249 -19.49 26.22 16.52
N GLU A 250 -19.92 27.34 17.10
CA GLU A 250 -19.03 28.18 17.91
C GLU A 250 -18.40 27.38 19.05
N GLN A 251 -17.09 27.54 19.23
CA GLN A 251 -16.37 26.94 20.34
C GLN A 251 -16.95 27.46 21.67
N ARG A 252 -17.27 26.55 22.58
CA ARG A 252 -17.68 26.88 23.95
C ARG A 252 -16.60 26.50 24.93
N ILE A 253 -16.20 27.45 25.77
CA ILE A 253 -15.27 27.24 26.88
C ILE A 253 -16.09 27.12 28.17
N ILE A 254 -15.98 25.99 28.86
CA ILE A 254 -16.60 25.78 30.16
C ILE A 254 -15.51 25.83 31.22
N GLU A 255 -15.19 27.04 31.67
CA GLU A 255 -14.14 27.26 32.68
C GLU A 255 -14.43 26.47 33.95
N GLY A 256 -13.38 25.96 34.60
CA GLY A 256 -13.48 25.20 35.86
C GLY A 256 -14.20 23.85 35.77
N TRP A 257 -14.40 23.29 34.58
CA TRP A 257 -15.17 22.06 34.40
C TRP A 257 -14.61 20.88 35.21
N VAL A 258 -13.29 20.67 35.18
CA VAL A 258 -12.66 19.53 35.84
C VAL A 258 -12.74 19.64 37.36
N GLN A 259 -12.52 20.84 37.92
CA GLN A 259 -12.65 21.10 39.35
C GLN A 259 -14.08 20.87 39.83
N ARG A 260 -15.09 21.28 39.04
CA ARG A 260 -16.51 21.09 39.39
C ARG A 260 -17.01 19.67 39.20
N LYS A 261 -16.63 19.00 38.12
CA LYS A 261 -17.20 17.69 37.73
C LYS A 261 -16.39 16.50 38.20
N ARG A 262 -15.11 16.70 38.51
CA ARG A 262 -14.17 15.65 38.93
C ARG A 262 -13.26 16.15 40.06
N PRO A 263 -13.85 16.59 41.19
CA PRO A 263 -13.06 17.04 42.34
C PRO A 263 -12.11 15.93 42.83
N ASP A 264 -11.03 16.34 43.48
CA ASP A 264 -10.01 15.47 44.11
C ASP A 264 -9.25 14.51 43.16
N THR A 265 -9.42 14.67 41.85
CA THR A 265 -8.63 13.95 40.84
C THR A 265 -7.28 14.60 40.60
N ALA A 266 -6.32 13.84 40.08
CA ALA A 266 -5.02 14.38 39.66
C ALA A 266 -5.18 15.51 38.63
N SER A 267 -6.15 15.41 37.73
CA SER A 267 -6.46 16.46 36.75
C SER A 267 -7.02 17.73 37.39
N ALA A 268 -7.85 17.62 38.44
CA ALA A 268 -8.37 18.78 39.16
C ALA A 268 -7.28 19.47 40.00
N ARG A 269 -6.40 18.70 40.65
CA ARG A 269 -5.23 19.25 41.38
C ARG A 269 -4.27 19.97 40.44
N ALA A 270 -3.87 19.33 39.33
CA ALA A 270 -2.99 19.95 38.34
C ALA A 270 -3.56 21.25 37.76
N ALA A 271 -4.88 21.31 37.52
CA ALA A 271 -5.53 22.52 37.03
C ALA A 271 -5.63 23.62 38.12
N ALA A 272 -5.72 23.27 39.40
CA ALA A 272 -5.66 24.23 40.50
C ALA A 272 -4.24 24.79 40.66
N GLU A 273 -3.24 23.90 40.69
CA GLU A 273 -1.81 24.26 40.75
C GLU A 273 -1.41 25.21 39.62
N ALA A 274 -1.81 24.91 38.37
CA ALA A 274 -1.50 25.76 37.21
C ALA A 274 -2.21 27.13 37.23
N ASN A 275 -3.37 27.24 37.89
CA ASN A 275 -4.07 28.50 38.03
C ASN A 275 -3.49 29.37 39.17
N ASP A 276 -2.81 28.74 40.13
CA ASP A 276 -2.15 29.40 41.26
C ASP A 276 -0.72 29.88 40.91
N GLU A 277 -0.12 29.38 39.82
CA GLU A 277 1.13 29.91 39.26
C GLU A 277 0.87 31.19 38.43
N GLU A 278 1.40 32.34 38.88
CA GLU A 278 1.40 33.58 38.07
C GLU A 278 2.08 33.30 36.71
N PRO A 279 1.46 33.68 35.57
CA PRO A 279 2.08 33.47 34.27
C PRO A 279 3.42 34.23 34.22
N PRO A 280 4.48 33.66 33.61
CA PRO A 280 5.76 34.34 33.49
C PRO A 280 5.59 35.65 32.70
N ARG A 281 6.11 36.75 33.25
CA ARG A 281 6.09 38.09 32.65
C ARG A 281 6.84 38.15 31.33
#